data_AF-A0A2E8AWG3-F1
#
_entry.id   AF-A0A2E8AWG3-F1
#
_cell.length_a   1.000
_cell.length_b   1.000
_cell.length_c   1.000
_cell.angle_alpha   90.00
_cell.angle_beta   90.00
_cell.angle_gamma   90.00
#
_symmetry.space_group_name_H-M   'P 1'
#
loop_
_entity.id
_entity.type
_entity.pdbx_description
1 polymer ?
#
loop_
_entity_poly.entity_id
_entity_poly.type
_entity_poly.pdbx_seq_one_letter_code
_entity_poly.pdbx_strand_id
1 'polypeptide(L)'
;MTDRRIILMVLLKHQLFARGIKIWLLALGLATPLVAPAGAAEHGILDIGSRLELFVDRYLVDRLEGARLKMHQPQPAEVVIQPDTPWELNPEHAERTYGWGRLVIKDEDRYVMYYQVVGQVNYAESRDGIHWTKPLLGLIEVRGNKHNNGIGTVDGIPFFDAATEPAAMAFLDRRPDVPFDERYKVIWPNQGHPWNESWAWVSGDGKLFRKLQDDPIIRLDNRVLPSCFDGGWSLFWSEHEQCYVVYTRYKIFNEEGVERRATCRLTSTDFIDWTEPVPMTYGEFGRFP
;
A
#
# COMPACT_ATOMS: atom_id res chain seq x y z
N MET A 1 54.37 -23.55 12.73
CA MET A 1 53.12 -22.96 12.23
C MET A 1 53.50 -21.70 11.46
N THR A 2 53.51 -21.65 10.12
CA THR A 2 52.38 -21.70 9.15
C THR A 2 51.52 -20.43 9.19
N ASP A 3 51.21 -19.73 8.10
CA ASP A 3 51.50 -19.83 6.64
C ASP A 3 50.94 -18.53 5.97
N ARG A 4 51.23 -18.01 4.74
CA ARG A 4 52.15 -18.14 3.57
C ARG A 4 51.97 -16.81 2.76
N ARG A 5 52.80 -16.31 1.83
CA ARG A 5 54.14 -16.58 1.24
C ARG A 5 54.64 -15.28 0.57
N ILE A 6 55.94 -14.94 0.58
CA ILE A 6 56.92 -15.19 -0.52
C ILE A 6 56.37 -14.75 -1.89
N ILE A 7 56.72 -13.55 -2.42
CA ILE A 7 57.99 -13.19 -3.12
C ILE A 7 58.17 -13.97 -4.44
N LEU A 8 58.35 -13.28 -5.58
CA LEU A 8 59.61 -13.28 -6.35
C LEU A 8 59.52 -12.43 -7.63
N MET A 9 60.50 -11.55 -7.84
CA MET A 9 60.75 -10.88 -9.11
C MET A 9 61.63 -11.79 -9.98
N VAL A 10 61.15 -12.24 -11.14
CA VAL A 10 61.94 -13.01 -12.11
C VAL A 10 62.29 -12.15 -13.32
N LEU A 11 63.54 -11.70 -13.37
CA LEU A 11 64.17 -11.18 -14.58
C LEU A 11 64.70 -12.35 -15.41
N LEU A 12 64.32 -12.43 -16.68
CA LEU A 12 65.05 -13.20 -17.68
C LEU A 12 65.56 -12.27 -18.78
N LYS A 13 66.88 -12.21 -18.94
CA LYS A 13 67.56 -11.56 -20.07
C LYS A 13 67.70 -12.55 -21.24
N HIS A 14 68.17 -11.99 -22.37
CA HIS A 14 68.70 -12.61 -23.60
C HIS A 14 67.71 -12.57 -24.79
N GLN A 15 67.96 -11.71 -25.80
CA GLN A 15 68.86 -11.89 -26.97
C GLN A 15 68.20 -12.77 -28.06
N LEU A 16 68.22 -12.46 -29.38
CA LEU A 16 69.11 -11.61 -30.19
C LEU A 16 68.37 -10.88 -31.36
N PHE A 17 69.04 -9.84 -31.90
CA PHE A 17 69.12 -9.43 -33.32
C PHE A 17 67.85 -9.12 -34.15
N ALA A 18 67.70 -7.82 -34.43
CA ALA A 18 67.68 -7.21 -35.78
C ALA A 18 66.74 -7.78 -36.89
N ARG A 19 65.70 -7.00 -37.21
CA ARG A 19 65.69 -6.09 -38.39
C ARG A 19 64.59 -5.03 -38.25
N GLY A 20 64.73 -3.91 -38.95
CA GLY A 20 63.95 -2.70 -38.66
C GLY A 20 62.56 -2.66 -39.29
N ILE A 21 61.57 -2.29 -38.48
CA ILE A 21 60.27 -1.75 -38.92
C ILE A 21 60.03 -0.45 -38.13
N LYS A 22 59.73 0.66 -38.82
CA LYS A 22 59.28 1.89 -38.17
C LYS A 22 57.82 1.73 -37.75
N ILE A 23 57.58 1.25 -36.53
CA ILE A 23 56.24 1.22 -35.96
C ILE A 23 55.85 2.65 -35.57
N TRP A 24 54.88 3.23 -36.27
CA TRP A 24 54.24 4.46 -35.87
C TRP A 24 53.33 4.18 -34.68
N LEU A 25 53.66 4.73 -33.51
CA LEU A 25 52.73 4.81 -32.38
C LEU A 25 51.65 5.84 -32.72
N LEU A 26 50.55 5.42 -33.35
CA LEU A 26 49.31 6.18 -33.28
C LEU A 26 48.86 6.20 -31.83
N ALA A 27 48.92 7.38 -31.21
CA ALA A 27 48.17 7.64 -30.00
C ALA A 27 46.68 7.66 -30.37
N LEU A 28 45.99 6.52 -30.24
CA LEU A 28 44.53 6.54 -30.15
C LEU A 28 44.17 7.30 -28.87
N GLY A 29 43.78 8.56 -29.04
CA GLY A 29 43.12 9.30 -27.99
C GLY A 29 41.87 8.54 -27.58
N LEU A 30 41.85 8.04 -26.35
CA LEU A 30 40.64 7.50 -25.73
C LEU A 30 39.67 8.65 -25.52
N ALA A 31 38.88 8.95 -26.56
CA ALA A 31 37.71 9.80 -26.48
C ALA A 31 36.69 9.09 -25.59
N THR A 32 36.82 9.26 -24.28
CA THR A 32 35.73 9.01 -23.33
C THR A 32 34.52 9.77 -23.87
N PRO A 33 33.42 9.10 -24.25
CA PRO A 33 32.24 9.81 -24.70
C PRO A 33 31.80 10.72 -23.56
N LEU A 34 31.78 12.03 -23.83
CA LEU A 34 31.24 12.98 -22.87
C LEU A 34 29.75 12.67 -22.79
N VAL A 35 29.34 11.89 -21.78
CA VAL A 35 27.93 11.65 -21.49
C VAL A 35 27.35 13.02 -21.17
N ALA A 36 26.67 13.60 -22.15
CA ALA A 36 25.98 14.86 -21.97
C ALA A 36 25.04 14.69 -20.76
N PRO A 37 24.98 15.65 -19.83
CA PRO A 37 23.95 15.61 -18.80
C PRO A 37 22.60 15.50 -19.53
N ALA A 38 21.80 14.51 -19.15
CA ALA A 38 20.46 14.34 -19.73
C ALA A 38 19.75 15.68 -19.64
N GLY A 39 19.42 16.26 -20.80
CA GLY A 39 18.95 17.64 -20.87
C GLY A 39 17.73 17.79 -19.99
N ALA A 40 17.73 18.81 -19.13
CA ALA A 40 16.50 19.20 -18.45
C ALA A 40 15.48 19.52 -19.54
N ALA A 41 14.46 18.68 -19.69
CA ALA A 41 13.41 18.92 -20.66
C ALA A 41 12.75 20.26 -20.33
N GLU A 42 12.58 21.12 -21.33
CA GLU A 42 11.91 22.42 -21.18
C GLU A 42 10.44 22.21 -20.79
N HIS A 43 10.22 22.00 -19.49
CA HIS A 43 8.90 22.10 -18.90
C HIS A 43 8.53 23.58 -18.94
N GLY A 44 7.50 23.90 -19.72
CA GLY A 44 6.84 25.21 -19.62
C GLY A 44 6.34 25.45 -18.19
N ILE A 45 6.03 26.71 -17.87
CA ILE A 45 5.61 27.12 -16.52
C ILE A 45 4.49 26.20 -16.01
N LEU A 46 4.80 25.41 -14.98
CA LEU A 46 3.89 24.42 -14.41
C LEU A 46 2.87 25.10 -13.49
N ASP A 47 1.59 25.05 -13.85
CA ASP A 47 0.52 25.59 -13.02
C ASP A 47 0.19 24.66 -11.83
N ILE A 48 0.83 24.95 -10.70
CA ILE A 48 0.57 24.31 -9.41
C ILE A 48 -0.53 25.02 -8.59
N GLY A 49 -0.98 26.20 -9.00
CA GLY A 49 -1.91 27.04 -8.24
C GLY A 49 -1.52 27.15 -6.76
N SER A 50 -2.42 26.71 -5.86
CA SER A 50 -2.19 26.60 -4.42
C SER A 50 -2.21 25.14 -3.92
N ARG A 51 -1.91 24.16 -4.78
CA ARG A 51 -1.96 22.74 -4.42
C ARG A 51 -0.79 22.32 -3.54
N LEU A 52 -1.02 21.34 -2.66
CA LEU A 52 0.04 20.64 -1.94
C LEU A 52 0.61 19.56 -2.86
N GLU A 53 1.80 19.81 -3.39
CA GLU A 53 2.50 18.90 -4.31
C GLU A 53 3.67 18.18 -3.61
N LEU A 54 3.96 16.94 -4.02
CA LEU A 54 5.01 16.12 -3.41
C LEU A 54 6.38 16.32 -4.09
N PHE A 55 7.39 16.78 -3.34
CA PHE A 55 8.78 16.89 -3.78
C PHE A 55 9.51 15.53 -3.75
N VAL A 56 9.05 14.58 -4.57
CA VAL A 56 9.56 13.20 -4.63
C VAL A 56 10.39 12.87 -5.87
N ASP A 57 10.28 13.67 -6.94
CA ASP A 57 10.94 13.41 -8.23
C ASP A 57 11.48 14.71 -8.88
N ARG A 58 11.60 14.73 -10.22
CA ARG A 58 12.11 15.86 -11.00
C ARG A 58 11.05 16.77 -11.60
N TYR A 59 9.76 16.44 -11.54
CA TYR A 59 8.69 17.18 -12.19
C TYR A 59 8.64 18.65 -11.73
N LEU A 60 8.78 18.90 -10.42
CA LEU A 60 8.84 20.25 -9.84
C LEU A 60 10.27 20.73 -9.54
N VAL A 61 11.30 20.03 -10.01
CA VAL A 61 12.70 20.23 -9.57
C VAL A 61 13.65 20.34 -10.76
N ASP A 62 13.58 21.49 -11.44
CA ASP A 62 14.50 21.95 -12.49
C ASP A 62 15.96 21.64 -12.15
N ARG A 63 16.47 22.21 -11.04
CA ARG A 63 17.91 22.16 -10.73
C ARG A 63 18.18 21.87 -9.26
N LEU A 64 19.25 21.11 -9.02
CA LEU A 64 19.81 20.83 -7.69
C LEU A 64 21.32 21.06 -7.74
N GLU A 65 21.82 22.01 -6.95
CA GLU A 65 23.26 22.30 -6.80
C GLU A 65 23.68 21.96 -5.37
N GLY A 66 24.71 21.11 -5.21
CA GLY A 66 25.15 20.61 -3.90
C GLY A 66 24.13 19.74 -3.14
N ALA A 67 22.92 19.56 -3.68
CA ALA A 67 21.78 18.91 -3.05
C ALA A 67 21.36 17.62 -3.77
N ARG A 68 20.57 16.78 -3.08
CA ARG A 68 19.89 15.61 -3.66
C ARG A 68 18.54 15.40 -2.97
N LEU A 69 17.58 14.83 -3.69
CA LEU A 69 16.40 14.25 -3.06
C LEU A 69 16.83 13.13 -2.11
N LYS A 70 16.23 13.08 -0.91
CA LYS A 70 16.46 12.03 0.09
C LYS A 70 15.13 11.72 0.75
N MET A 71 14.63 10.50 0.56
CA MET A 71 13.46 10.02 1.30
C MET A 71 13.75 10.10 2.82
N HIS A 72 12.82 10.70 3.56
CA HIS A 72 12.92 10.75 5.02
C HIS A 72 12.79 9.33 5.59
N GLN A 73 13.61 9.02 6.60
CA GLN A 73 13.54 7.75 7.32
C GLN A 73 12.58 7.92 8.51
N PRO A 74 11.59 7.03 8.69
CA PRO A 74 10.72 7.09 9.85
C PRO A 74 11.55 6.86 11.13
N GLN A 75 11.29 7.65 12.16
CA GLN A 75 11.88 7.46 13.47
C GLN A 75 10.91 6.63 14.32
N PRO A 76 11.35 5.55 14.99
CA PRO A 76 10.50 4.82 15.94
C PRO A 76 10.04 5.74 17.07
N ALA A 77 8.75 5.70 17.36
CA ALA A 77 8.09 6.43 18.45
C ALA A 77 7.53 5.43 19.49
N GLU A 78 6.78 5.93 20.46
CA GLU A 78 6.10 5.16 21.49
C GLU A 78 5.04 4.17 20.94
N VAL A 79 4.74 3.13 21.73
CA VAL A 79 3.70 2.15 21.39
C VAL A 79 2.34 2.67 21.83
N VAL A 80 1.68 3.40 20.93
CA VAL A 80 0.38 4.08 21.18
C VAL A 80 -0.83 3.14 21.39
N ILE A 81 -0.71 1.85 21.06
CA ILE A 81 -1.76 0.84 21.31
C ILE A 81 -1.16 -0.57 21.50
N GLN A 82 -1.65 -1.27 22.52
CA GLN A 82 -1.35 -2.68 22.86
C GLN A 82 -2.66 -3.48 23.01
N PRO A 83 -2.67 -4.82 22.97
CA PRO A 83 -3.86 -5.64 23.13
C PRO A 83 -3.93 -6.13 24.58
N ASP A 84 -4.38 -5.24 25.46
CA ASP A 84 -4.29 -5.31 26.93
C ASP A 84 -5.63 -5.57 27.63
N THR A 85 -6.74 -5.65 26.89
CA THR A 85 -8.08 -5.83 27.47
C THR A 85 -8.59 -7.28 27.39
N PRO A 86 -9.49 -7.72 28.31
CA PRO A 86 -9.94 -9.11 28.38
C PRO A 86 -10.65 -9.64 27.13
N TRP A 87 -11.23 -8.77 26.29
CA TRP A 87 -11.93 -9.16 25.06
C TRP A 87 -11.03 -9.14 23.81
N GLU A 88 -9.81 -8.62 23.92
CA GLU A 88 -8.79 -8.72 22.87
C GLU A 88 -8.05 -10.06 23.03
N LEU A 89 -7.56 -10.32 24.24
CA LEU A 89 -6.82 -11.53 24.62
C LEU A 89 -7.60 -12.80 24.25
N ASN A 90 -7.02 -13.63 23.39
CA ASN A 90 -7.59 -14.92 22.99
C ASN A 90 -6.73 -16.08 23.57
N PRO A 91 -7.24 -16.88 24.52
CA PRO A 91 -6.51 -18.03 25.06
C PRO A 91 -6.15 -19.08 23.99
N GLU A 92 -7.00 -19.26 22.97
CA GLU A 92 -6.82 -20.24 21.89
C GLU A 92 -5.77 -19.77 20.86
N HIS A 93 -5.49 -18.46 20.83
CA HIS A 93 -4.55 -17.83 19.91
C HIS A 93 -3.60 -16.87 20.64
N ALA A 94 -3.10 -17.29 21.81
CA ALA A 94 -2.26 -16.47 22.70
C ALA A 94 -0.94 -16.00 22.05
N GLU A 95 -0.44 -16.71 21.03
CA GLU A 95 0.74 -16.32 20.24
C GLU A 95 0.44 -15.28 19.15
N ARG A 96 -0.85 -14.96 18.90
CA ARG A 96 -1.31 -14.08 17.82
C ARG A 96 -2.42 -13.13 18.29
N THR A 97 -2.12 -12.25 19.25
CA THR A 97 -3.11 -11.28 19.74
C THR A 97 -3.47 -10.20 18.70
N TYR A 98 -2.60 -9.91 17.74
CA TYR A 98 -2.86 -8.95 16.66
C TYR A 98 -3.03 -9.62 15.30
N GLY A 99 -3.98 -9.11 14.51
CA GLY A 99 -4.02 -9.29 13.06
C GLY A 99 -3.19 -8.24 12.34
N TRP A 100 -3.11 -8.35 11.01
CA TRP A 100 -2.27 -7.49 10.17
C TRP A 100 -2.79 -6.05 10.01
N GLY A 101 -4.07 -5.81 10.30
CA GLY A 101 -4.74 -4.54 10.02
C GLY A 101 -4.73 -3.52 11.18
N ARG A 102 -4.25 -2.31 10.89
CA ARG A 102 -4.58 -1.08 11.63
C ARG A 102 -4.84 0.04 10.63
N LEU A 103 -6.00 0.67 10.72
CA LEU A 103 -6.43 1.78 9.86
C LEU A 103 -6.80 2.97 10.74
N VAL A 104 -6.17 4.12 10.52
CA VAL A 104 -6.46 5.37 11.23
C VAL A 104 -7.12 6.36 10.27
N ILE A 105 -8.25 6.93 10.69
CA ILE A 105 -9.01 7.95 9.97
C ILE A 105 -9.12 9.18 10.86
N LYS A 106 -8.83 10.38 10.32
CA LYS A 106 -9.19 11.63 11.00
C LYS A 106 -10.65 11.99 10.69
N ASP A 107 -11.48 12.04 11.73
CA ASP A 107 -12.90 12.38 11.69
C ASP A 107 -13.10 13.63 12.55
N GLU A 108 -13.26 14.79 11.90
CA GLU A 108 -13.44 16.09 12.55
C GLU A 108 -12.36 16.40 13.62
N ASP A 109 -12.72 16.37 14.91
CA ASP A 109 -11.88 16.70 16.05
C ASP A 109 -11.22 15.48 16.74
N ARG A 110 -11.37 14.28 16.13
CA ARG A 110 -10.82 13.01 16.61
C ARG A 110 -10.08 12.24 15.50
N TYR A 111 -9.30 11.26 15.94
CA TYR A 111 -8.83 10.15 15.14
C TYR A 111 -9.56 8.89 15.57
N VAL A 112 -10.06 8.12 14.61
CA VAL A 112 -10.64 6.78 14.78
C VAL A 112 -9.60 5.76 14.33
N MET A 113 -9.42 4.67 15.08
CA MET A 113 -8.62 3.52 14.69
C MET A 113 -9.48 2.27 14.65
N TYR A 114 -9.50 1.62 13.47
CA TYR A 114 -9.91 0.23 13.33
C TYR A 114 -8.68 -0.65 13.45
N TYR A 115 -8.68 -1.59 14.40
CA TYR A 115 -7.55 -2.49 14.61
C TYR A 115 -8.01 -3.94 14.77
N GLN A 116 -7.26 -4.86 14.18
CA GLN A 116 -7.60 -6.27 14.14
C GLN A 116 -6.95 -7.04 15.30
N VAL A 117 -7.74 -7.83 16.01
CA VAL A 117 -7.28 -8.94 16.85
C VAL A 117 -7.91 -10.23 16.31
N VAL A 118 -7.41 -11.42 16.67
CA VAL A 118 -7.88 -12.63 15.96
C VAL A 118 -9.36 -12.91 16.26
N GLY A 119 -10.16 -12.93 15.18
CA GLY A 119 -11.61 -13.17 15.18
C GLY A 119 -12.49 -11.92 15.30
N GLN A 120 -11.97 -10.69 15.15
CA GLN A 120 -12.77 -9.45 15.10
C GLN A 120 -11.95 -8.22 14.64
N VAL A 121 -12.63 -7.10 14.39
CA VAL A 121 -12.04 -5.75 14.41
C VAL A 121 -12.65 -4.90 15.53
N ASN A 122 -11.79 -4.12 16.19
CA ASN A 122 -12.10 -3.27 17.33
C ASN A 122 -11.91 -1.79 16.99
N TYR A 123 -12.59 -0.92 17.75
CA TYR A 123 -12.57 0.54 17.62
C TYR A 123 -11.81 1.20 18.79
N ALA A 124 -10.86 2.06 18.47
CA ALA A 124 -10.28 3.01 19.42
C ALA A 124 -10.40 4.44 18.89
N GLU A 125 -10.40 5.44 19.77
CA GLU A 125 -10.42 6.85 19.39
C GLU A 125 -9.41 7.69 20.18
N SER A 126 -8.93 8.78 19.57
CA SER A 126 -7.92 9.68 20.11
C SER A 126 -8.19 11.12 19.66
N ARG A 127 -7.62 12.11 20.34
CA ARG A 127 -7.69 13.54 19.96
C ARG A 127 -6.36 14.08 19.41
N ASP A 128 -5.25 13.42 19.71
CA ASP A 128 -3.89 13.80 19.29
C ASP A 128 -3.22 12.75 18.38
N GLY A 129 -3.76 11.53 18.32
CA GLY A 129 -3.17 10.39 17.60
C GLY A 129 -2.17 9.58 18.44
N ILE A 130 -1.91 9.99 19.68
CA ILE A 130 -0.91 9.43 20.60
C ILE A 130 -1.61 8.70 21.76
N HIS A 131 -2.58 9.35 22.40
CA HIS A 131 -3.33 8.78 23.52
C HIS A 131 -4.65 8.21 23.03
N TRP A 132 -4.81 6.88 23.09
CA TRP A 132 -5.96 6.17 22.55
C TRP A 132 -6.88 5.63 23.64
N THR A 133 -8.19 5.83 23.47
CA THR A 133 -9.26 5.29 24.31
C THR A 133 -9.92 4.11 23.60
N LYS A 134 -10.18 3.03 24.34
CA LYS A 134 -10.95 1.86 23.88
C LYS A 134 -12.34 1.88 24.52
N PRO A 135 -13.33 2.61 23.96
CA PRO A 135 -14.65 2.73 24.58
C PRO A 135 -15.39 1.39 24.52
N LEU A 136 -16.02 0.99 25.64
CA LEU A 136 -16.91 -0.17 25.67
C LEU A 136 -18.16 0.13 24.83
N LEU A 137 -18.27 -0.50 23.66
CA LEU A 137 -19.34 -0.25 22.69
C LEU A 137 -20.54 -1.18 22.90
N GLY A 138 -20.28 -2.48 23.13
CA GLY A 138 -21.33 -3.50 23.34
C GLY A 138 -22.36 -3.67 22.23
N LEU A 139 -22.03 -3.20 21.02
CA LEU A 139 -22.88 -3.31 19.83
C LEU A 139 -23.04 -4.79 19.44
N ILE A 140 -21.92 -5.48 19.27
CA ILE A 140 -21.85 -6.91 18.90
C ILE A 140 -21.42 -7.79 20.07
N GLU A 141 -21.66 -9.10 19.94
CA GLU A 141 -21.12 -10.10 20.85
C GLU A 141 -19.73 -10.55 20.39
N VAL A 142 -18.78 -10.58 21.32
CA VAL A 142 -17.41 -11.06 21.13
C VAL A 142 -17.21 -12.23 22.08
N ARG A 143 -16.99 -13.44 21.54
CA ARG A 143 -16.68 -14.66 22.32
C ARG A 143 -17.62 -14.87 23.52
N GLY A 144 -18.93 -14.69 23.32
CA GLY A 144 -19.95 -14.81 24.37
C GLY A 144 -20.16 -13.58 25.26
N ASN A 145 -19.58 -12.42 24.93
CA ASN A 145 -19.58 -11.24 25.79
C ASN A 145 -19.81 -9.92 25.01
N LYS A 146 -20.72 -9.06 25.48
CA LYS A 146 -20.93 -7.69 24.97
C LYS A 146 -20.12 -6.61 25.69
N HIS A 147 -19.33 -6.95 26.71
CA HIS A 147 -18.42 -6.00 27.37
C HIS A 147 -17.11 -5.87 26.55
N ASN A 148 -17.22 -5.27 25.36
CA ASN A 148 -16.16 -5.17 24.35
C ASN A 148 -16.23 -3.86 23.55
N ASN A 149 -15.20 -3.56 22.75
CA ASN A 149 -15.16 -2.44 21.77
C ASN A 149 -15.15 -2.92 20.30
N GLY A 150 -15.73 -4.09 20.01
CA GLY A 150 -15.84 -4.65 18.66
C GLY A 150 -16.80 -3.88 17.76
N ILE A 151 -16.54 -3.88 16.45
CA ILE A 151 -17.42 -3.31 15.43
C ILE A 151 -17.99 -4.40 14.51
N GLY A 152 -19.18 -4.16 13.97
CA GLY A 152 -19.90 -5.18 13.20
C GLY A 152 -21.06 -4.65 12.37
N THR A 153 -21.83 -5.59 11.84
CA THR A 153 -23.06 -5.31 11.09
C THR A 153 -24.22 -4.99 12.04
N VAL A 154 -25.24 -4.31 11.54
CA VAL A 154 -26.52 -4.08 12.28
C VAL A 154 -27.16 -5.38 12.78
N ASP A 155 -26.93 -6.49 12.10
CA ASP A 155 -27.44 -7.83 12.45
C ASP A 155 -26.61 -8.55 13.54
N GLY A 156 -25.58 -7.87 14.07
CA GLY A 156 -24.74 -8.38 15.16
C GLY A 156 -23.53 -9.21 14.71
N ILE A 157 -23.31 -9.36 13.40
CA ILE A 157 -22.16 -10.11 12.85
C ILE A 157 -20.89 -9.29 13.06
N PRO A 158 -19.81 -9.83 13.67
CA PRO A 158 -18.53 -9.12 13.76
C PRO A 158 -17.97 -8.83 12.37
N PHE A 159 -17.34 -7.66 12.19
CA PHE A 159 -16.37 -7.54 11.10
C PHE A 159 -15.17 -8.42 11.46
N PHE A 160 -14.83 -9.34 10.55
CA PHE A 160 -13.79 -10.38 10.61
C PHE A 160 -14.11 -11.64 11.41
N ASP A 161 -14.10 -12.76 10.68
CA ASP A 161 -13.86 -14.10 11.20
C ASP A 161 -12.39 -14.50 10.93
N ALA A 162 -11.83 -15.39 11.75
CA ALA A 162 -10.40 -15.65 11.86
C ALA A 162 -9.76 -16.35 10.63
N ALA A 163 -10.56 -16.85 9.68
CA ALA A 163 -10.09 -17.56 8.50
C ALA A 163 -9.68 -16.64 7.31
N THR A 164 -9.98 -15.34 7.35
CA THR A 164 -9.84 -14.44 6.18
C THR A 164 -9.07 -13.15 6.47
N GLU A 165 -7.93 -12.98 5.81
CA GLU A 165 -7.23 -11.69 5.67
C GLU A 165 -7.84 -10.88 4.51
N PRO A 166 -7.72 -9.52 4.45
CA PRO A 166 -7.23 -8.58 5.46
C PRO A 166 -8.30 -7.55 5.87
N ALA A 167 -7.94 -6.59 6.74
CA ALA A 167 -8.84 -5.59 7.30
C ALA A 167 -9.73 -4.83 6.29
N ALA A 168 -10.97 -4.59 6.69
CA ALA A 168 -11.95 -3.82 5.97
C ALA A 168 -11.48 -2.36 5.88
N MET A 169 -11.08 -1.95 4.68
CA MET A 169 -10.59 -0.59 4.44
C MET A 169 -11.77 0.37 4.42
N ALA A 170 -12.09 0.91 5.60
CA ALA A 170 -13.07 1.97 5.77
C ALA A 170 -12.54 3.29 5.17
N PHE A 171 -13.39 3.95 4.41
CA PHE A 171 -13.20 5.29 3.88
C PHE A 171 -14.22 6.22 4.55
N LEU A 172 -13.77 7.39 5.01
CA LEU A 172 -14.64 8.47 5.42
C LEU A 172 -14.82 9.43 4.26
N ASP A 173 -15.95 9.30 3.57
CA ASP A 173 -16.41 10.26 2.58
C ASP A 173 -16.82 11.56 3.29
N ARG A 174 -16.28 12.68 2.84
CA ARG A 174 -16.47 14.02 3.44
C ARG A 174 -17.20 14.98 2.50
N ARG A 175 -17.69 14.50 1.35
CA ARG A 175 -18.41 15.33 0.39
C ARG A 175 -19.78 15.75 0.96
N PRO A 176 -20.23 16.99 0.74
CA PRO A 176 -21.40 17.56 1.42
C PRO A 176 -22.74 17.00 0.94
N ASP A 177 -22.75 16.27 -0.18
CA ASP A 177 -23.92 15.59 -0.77
C ASP A 177 -24.16 14.18 -0.20
N VAL A 178 -23.24 13.64 0.59
CA VAL A 178 -23.30 12.28 1.12
C VAL A 178 -24.25 12.19 2.32
N PRO A 179 -25.20 11.24 2.36
CA PRO A 179 -26.03 11.02 3.54
C PRO A 179 -25.18 10.76 4.78
N PHE A 180 -25.51 11.42 5.90
CA PHE A 180 -24.70 11.34 7.11
C PHE A 180 -24.54 9.89 7.62
N ASP A 181 -25.58 9.06 7.49
CA ASP A 181 -25.55 7.64 7.86
C ASP A 181 -24.79 6.73 6.87
N GLU A 182 -24.24 7.31 5.80
CA GLU A 182 -23.40 6.62 4.81
C GLU A 182 -21.98 7.19 4.67
N ARG A 183 -21.57 8.11 5.55
CA ARG A 183 -20.27 8.80 5.42
C ARG A 183 -19.06 7.89 5.65
N TYR A 184 -19.15 6.90 6.54
CA TYR A 184 -18.21 5.78 6.58
C TYR A 184 -18.65 4.71 5.59
N LYS A 185 -17.75 4.35 4.67
CA LYS A 185 -17.98 3.38 3.60
C LYS A 185 -16.92 2.28 3.64
N VAL A 186 -17.34 1.02 3.54
CA VAL A 186 -16.48 -0.18 3.53
C VAL A 186 -16.83 -1.00 2.29
N ILE A 187 -15.81 -1.51 1.61
CA ILE A 187 -15.95 -2.59 0.62
C ILE A 187 -15.48 -3.88 1.29
N TRP A 188 -16.33 -4.91 1.31
CA TRP A 188 -16.02 -6.22 1.88
C TRP A 188 -16.12 -7.30 0.79
N PRO A 189 -15.01 -7.91 0.35
CA PRO A 189 -15.03 -9.04 -0.57
C PRO A 189 -15.55 -10.31 0.09
N ASN A 190 -16.13 -11.22 -0.71
CA ASN A 190 -16.76 -12.46 -0.25
C ASN A 190 -15.82 -13.32 0.61
N GLN A 191 -16.26 -13.72 1.82
CA GLN A 191 -15.52 -14.64 2.70
C GLN A 191 -15.61 -16.10 2.23
N GLY A 192 -15.42 -16.33 0.93
CA GLY A 192 -15.60 -17.61 0.27
C GLY A 192 -15.05 -17.58 -1.15
N HIS A 193 -14.52 -18.71 -1.59
CA HIS A 193 -13.97 -18.81 -2.95
C HIS A 193 -15.10 -18.62 -3.99
N PRO A 194 -14.89 -17.82 -5.05
CA PRO A 194 -13.59 -17.41 -5.58
C PRO A 194 -13.21 -15.92 -5.39
N TRP A 195 -13.64 -15.22 -4.33
CA TRP A 195 -13.26 -13.81 -4.08
C TRP A 195 -13.64 -12.82 -5.20
N ASN A 196 -14.56 -13.18 -6.10
CA ASN A 196 -14.96 -12.38 -7.26
C ASN A 196 -16.00 -11.29 -6.95
N GLU A 197 -16.70 -11.39 -5.83
CA GLU A 197 -17.81 -10.50 -5.49
C GLU A 197 -17.52 -9.69 -4.22
N SER A 198 -17.89 -8.42 -4.20
CA SER A 198 -17.74 -7.54 -3.03
C SER A 198 -18.98 -6.70 -2.77
N TRP A 199 -19.30 -6.50 -1.50
CA TRP A 199 -20.45 -5.70 -1.05
C TRP A 199 -20.01 -4.41 -0.38
N ALA A 200 -20.80 -3.35 -0.59
CA ALA A 200 -20.69 -2.11 0.16
C ALA A 200 -21.40 -2.22 1.52
N TRP A 201 -20.75 -1.71 2.54
CA TRP A 201 -21.25 -1.55 3.90
C TRP A 201 -21.06 -0.10 4.33
N VAL A 202 -22.05 0.48 5.00
CA VAL A 202 -22.08 1.93 5.28
C VAL A 202 -22.53 2.24 6.71
N SER A 203 -22.02 3.34 7.28
CA SER A 203 -22.32 3.80 8.63
C SER A 203 -22.15 5.32 8.76
N GLY A 204 -22.89 5.96 9.67
CA GLY A 204 -22.65 7.36 10.03
C GLY A 204 -21.66 7.56 11.18
N ASP A 205 -21.65 6.61 12.12
CA ASP A 205 -20.86 6.67 13.34
C ASP A 205 -19.56 5.86 13.27
N GLY A 206 -19.42 5.02 12.23
CA GLY A 206 -18.26 4.19 11.96
C GLY A 206 -18.12 2.97 12.86
N LYS A 207 -19.15 2.54 13.60
CA LYS A 207 -19.06 1.41 14.55
C LYS A 207 -20.07 0.30 14.27
N LEU A 208 -21.28 0.67 13.85
CA LEU A 208 -22.30 -0.26 13.37
C LEU A 208 -22.61 0.04 11.91
N PHE A 209 -22.46 -0.96 11.03
CA PHE A 209 -22.62 -0.77 9.58
C PHE A 209 -23.84 -1.53 9.07
N ARG A 210 -24.65 -0.89 8.21
CA ARG A 210 -25.65 -1.58 7.40
C ARG A 210 -25.05 -2.00 6.06
N LYS A 211 -25.57 -3.07 5.48
CA LYS A 211 -25.31 -3.41 4.07
C LYS A 211 -25.91 -2.29 3.21
N LEU A 212 -25.22 -1.85 2.14
CA LEU A 212 -25.75 -0.81 1.26
C LEU A 212 -26.89 -1.33 0.38
N GLN A 213 -26.71 -2.54 -0.14
CA GLN A 213 -27.65 -3.26 -1.02
C GLN A 213 -27.37 -4.77 -0.96
N ASP A 214 -28.32 -5.59 -1.39
CA ASP A 214 -28.16 -7.05 -1.33
C ASP A 214 -27.24 -7.64 -2.39
N ASP A 215 -27.23 -7.05 -3.59
CA ASP A 215 -26.31 -7.39 -4.69
C ASP A 215 -24.89 -6.85 -4.44
N PRO A 216 -23.84 -7.60 -4.83
CA PRO A 216 -22.47 -7.08 -4.80
C PRO A 216 -22.28 -5.95 -5.82
N ILE A 217 -21.62 -4.89 -5.37
CA ILE A 217 -21.27 -3.68 -6.15
C ILE A 217 -20.10 -3.91 -7.12
N ILE A 218 -19.31 -4.95 -6.88
CA ILE A 218 -18.17 -5.33 -7.72
C ILE A 218 -18.27 -6.83 -7.98
N ARG A 219 -18.20 -7.21 -9.26
CA ARG A 219 -18.16 -8.59 -9.75
C ARG A 219 -17.01 -8.73 -10.74
N LEU A 220 -16.15 -9.73 -10.58
CA LEU A 220 -14.88 -9.85 -11.31
C LEU A 220 -14.75 -11.20 -12.02
N ASP A 221 -14.25 -11.21 -13.26
CA ASP A 221 -13.76 -12.46 -13.85
C ASP A 221 -12.33 -12.77 -13.39
N ASN A 222 -12.20 -13.75 -12.48
CA ASN A 222 -10.93 -14.30 -12.02
C ASN A 222 -10.06 -14.91 -13.15
N ARG A 223 -10.61 -15.16 -14.34
CA ARG A 223 -9.83 -15.56 -15.52
C ARG A 223 -9.06 -14.38 -16.13
N VAL A 224 -9.53 -13.15 -15.91
CA VAL A 224 -8.93 -11.92 -16.40
C VAL A 224 -7.93 -11.39 -15.36
N LEU A 225 -8.38 -11.18 -14.11
CA LEU A 225 -7.51 -10.82 -12.97
C LEU A 225 -7.68 -11.80 -11.81
N PRO A 226 -6.83 -12.84 -11.68
CA PRO A 226 -6.97 -13.83 -10.62
C PRO A 226 -6.69 -13.25 -9.23
N SER A 227 -7.58 -13.52 -8.27
CA SER A 227 -7.51 -13.05 -6.88
C SER A 227 -7.27 -11.54 -6.76
N CYS A 228 -8.00 -10.74 -7.53
CA CYS A 228 -8.19 -9.33 -7.24
C CYS A 228 -8.81 -9.18 -5.84
N PHE A 229 -8.41 -8.18 -5.04
CA PHE A 229 -8.64 -8.07 -3.57
C PHE A 229 -7.79 -8.99 -2.68
N ASP A 230 -6.71 -9.57 -3.20
CA ASP A 230 -5.64 -10.16 -2.38
C ASP A 230 -4.83 -9.05 -1.67
N GLY A 231 -4.89 -9.00 -0.34
CA GLY A 231 -4.15 -8.02 0.47
C GLY A 231 -4.88 -6.67 0.64
N GLY A 232 -4.28 -5.74 1.37
CA GLY A 232 -4.90 -4.44 1.65
C GLY A 232 -5.07 -3.59 0.39
N TRP A 233 -6.30 -3.11 0.14
CA TRP A 233 -6.62 -2.10 -0.88
C TRP A 233 -6.55 -0.68 -0.33
N SER A 234 -6.70 0.33 -1.18
CA SER A 234 -6.86 1.73 -0.81
C SER A 234 -8.10 2.29 -1.49
N LEU A 235 -9.10 2.65 -0.68
CA LEU A 235 -10.37 3.25 -1.11
C LEU A 235 -10.39 4.73 -0.72
N PHE A 236 -10.71 5.61 -1.69
CA PHE A 236 -10.86 7.05 -1.46
C PHE A 236 -11.71 7.71 -2.54
N TRP A 237 -12.11 8.96 -2.34
CA TRP A 237 -12.63 9.84 -3.39
C TRP A 237 -11.48 10.67 -4.00
N SER A 238 -11.32 10.62 -5.32
CA SER A 238 -10.37 11.44 -6.07
C SER A 238 -11.01 12.77 -6.45
N GLU A 239 -10.66 13.85 -5.73
CA GLU A 239 -11.15 15.20 -6.04
C GLU A 239 -10.71 15.70 -7.43
N HIS A 240 -9.57 15.23 -7.93
CA HIS A 240 -9.08 15.57 -9.28
C HIS A 240 -9.90 14.90 -10.38
N GLU A 241 -10.35 13.66 -10.16
CA GLU A 241 -11.05 12.86 -11.18
C GLU A 241 -12.57 12.78 -10.98
N GLN A 242 -13.08 13.36 -9.89
CA GLN A 242 -14.49 13.36 -9.50
C GLN A 242 -15.12 11.95 -9.48
N CYS A 243 -14.37 10.99 -8.92
CA CYS A 243 -14.82 9.61 -8.76
C CYS A 243 -14.23 8.96 -7.49
N TYR A 244 -14.92 7.95 -6.96
CA TYR A 244 -14.33 6.99 -6.04
C TYR A 244 -13.28 6.14 -6.76
N VAL A 245 -12.24 5.75 -6.03
CA VAL A 245 -11.10 4.98 -6.53
C VAL A 245 -10.76 3.88 -5.56
N VAL A 246 -10.59 2.67 -6.09
CA VAL A 246 -9.98 1.53 -5.39
C VAL A 246 -8.69 1.15 -6.10
N TYR A 247 -7.57 1.22 -5.38
CA TYR A 247 -6.36 0.48 -5.75
C TYR A 247 -6.32 -0.83 -4.99
N THR A 248 -6.15 -1.95 -5.70
CA THR A 248 -6.14 -3.29 -5.11
C THR A 248 -5.10 -4.17 -5.82
N ARG A 249 -4.74 -5.31 -5.26
CA ARG A 249 -3.75 -6.22 -5.87
C ARG A 249 -4.43 -7.42 -6.50
N TYR A 250 -3.78 -7.97 -7.52
CA TYR A 250 -4.16 -9.22 -8.19
C TYR A 250 -2.91 -10.06 -8.49
N LYS A 251 -3.10 -11.34 -8.81
CA LYS A 251 -2.02 -12.26 -9.15
C LYS A 251 -1.58 -12.11 -10.61
N ILE A 252 -0.27 -12.14 -10.83
CA ILE A 252 0.34 -12.43 -12.13
C ILE A 252 1.33 -13.58 -11.96
N PHE A 253 1.74 -14.18 -13.08
CA PHE A 253 2.72 -15.27 -13.13
C PHE A 253 3.76 -14.93 -14.20
N ASN A 254 5.04 -15.17 -13.91
CA ASN A 254 6.10 -15.01 -14.91
C ASN A 254 6.11 -16.20 -15.91
N GLU A 255 7.02 -16.18 -16.88
CA GLU A 255 7.16 -17.24 -17.90
C GLU A 255 7.45 -18.63 -17.31
N GLU A 256 8.04 -18.68 -16.10
CA GLU A 256 8.34 -19.90 -15.34
C GLU A 256 7.14 -20.39 -14.51
N GLY A 257 6.01 -19.69 -14.53
CA GLY A 257 4.81 -19.98 -13.74
C GLY A 257 4.90 -19.57 -12.27
N VAL A 258 5.90 -18.78 -11.88
CA VAL A 258 6.09 -18.32 -10.49
C VAL A 258 5.18 -17.13 -10.19
N GLU A 259 4.41 -17.24 -9.11
CA GLU A 259 3.43 -16.23 -8.69
C GLU A 259 4.09 -14.90 -8.27
N ARG A 260 3.42 -13.79 -8.59
CA ARG A 260 3.76 -12.39 -8.26
C ARG A 260 2.49 -11.62 -7.89
N ARG A 261 2.64 -10.34 -7.51
CA ARG A 261 1.51 -9.40 -7.34
C ARG A 261 1.75 -8.15 -8.17
N ALA A 262 0.69 -7.67 -8.81
CA ALA A 262 0.63 -6.35 -9.41
C ALA A 262 -0.61 -5.61 -8.90
N THR A 263 -0.63 -4.29 -9.07
CA THR A 263 -1.75 -3.43 -8.68
C THR A 263 -2.70 -3.24 -9.86
N CYS A 264 -4.00 -3.23 -9.60
CA CYS A 264 -5.02 -2.74 -10.53
C CYS A 264 -5.86 -1.65 -9.85
N ARG A 265 -6.63 -0.93 -10.68
CA ARG A 265 -7.49 0.19 -10.28
C ARG A 265 -8.92 -0.04 -10.75
N LEU A 266 -9.88 0.24 -9.87
CA LEU A 266 -11.30 0.38 -10.21
C LEU A 266 -11.76 1.81 -9.88
N THR A 267 -12.75 2.33 -10.59
CA THR A 267 -13.40 3.60 -10.28
C THR A 267 -14.93 3.48 -10.29
N SER A 268 -15.60 4.42 -9.61
CA SER A 268 -17.06 4.55 -9.60
C SER A 268 -17.43 6.02 -9.38
N THR A 269 -18.53 6.50 -9.96
CA THR A 269 -19.05 7.86 -9.71
C THR A 269 -20.00 7.95 -8.52
N ASP A 270 -20.61 6.83 -8.11
CA ASP A 270 -21.72 6.78 -7.14
C ASP A 270 -21.50 5.79 -5.97
N PHE A 271 -20.39 5.02 -6.00
CA PHE A 271 -20.01 3.94 -5.08
C PHE A 271 -20.69 2.58 -5.33
N ILE A 272 -21.64 2.51 -6.27
CA ILE A 272 -22.44 1.32 -6.56
C ILE A 272 -21.98 0.68 -7.87
N ASP A 273 -21.92 1.45 -8.95
CA ASP A 273 -21.50 0.98 -10.27
C ASP A 273 -19.98 1.21 -10.44
N TRP A 274 -19.22 0.11 -10.50
CA TRP A 274 -17.76 0.13 -10.63
C TRP A 274 -17.29 -0.32 -12.01
N THR A 275 -16.20 0.31 -12.50
CA THR A 275 -15.53 -0.11 -13.73
C THR A 275 -14.86 -1.47 -13.59
N GLU A 276 -14.73 -2.19 -14.70
CA GLU A 276 -13.77 -3.29 -14.84
C GLU A 276 -12.36 -2.87 -14.36
N PRO A 277 -11.59 -3.77 -13.72
CA PRO A 277 -10.31 -3.42 -13.11
C PRO A 277 -9.20 -3.22 -14.15
N VAL A 278 -8.59 -2.04 -14.14
CA VAL A 278 -7.50 -1.66 -15.05
C VAL A 278 -6.15 -1.97 -14.39
N PRO A 279 -5.30 -2.84 -14.97
CA PRO A 279 -3.94 -3.07 -14.47
C PRO A 279 -3.08 -1.81 -14.50
N MET A 280 -2.38 -1.52 -13.41
CA MET A 280 -1.42 -0.41 -13.36
C MET A 280 -0.21 -0.70 -14.25
N THR A 281 0.26 0.34 -14.94
CA THR A 281 1.53 0.33 -15.66
C THR A 281 2.57 1.14 -14.92
N TYR A 282 3.83 0.76 -15.10
CA TYR A 282 4.98 1.28 -14.35
C TYR A 282 5.90 2.08 -15.31
N GLY A 283 5.28 2.92 -16.16
CA GLY A 283 5.97 3.66 -17.22
C GLY A 283 6.62 2.74 -18.25
N GLU A 284 7.87 3.05 -18.62
CA GLU A 284 8.68 2.27 -19.57
C GLU A 284 8.95 0.82 -19.12
N PHE A 285 8.81 0.53 -17.81
CA PHE A 285 8.90 -0.83 -17.27
C PHE A 285 7.62 -1.67 -17.52
N GLY A 286 6.61 -1.12 -18.20
CA GLY A 286 5.44 -1.85 -18.69
C GLY A 286 4.49 -2.32 -17.58
N ARG A 287 4.06 -3.58 -17.64
CA ARG A 287 3.47 -4.29 -16.48
C ARG A 287 4.63 -4.99 -15.76
N PHE A 288 4.59 -5.00 -14.43
CA PHE A 288 5.66 -5.54 -13.57
C PHE A 288 6.04 -7.00 -13.94
N PRO A 289 7.34 -7.36 -13.93
CA PRO A 289 7.82 -8.75 -14.15
C PRO A 289 7.76 -9.64 -12.90
#